data_AF-A0A813D6Z4-F1
#
_entry.id   AF-A0A813D6Z4-F1
#
_cell.length_a   1.000
_cell.length_b   1.000
_cell.length_c   1.000
_cell.angle_alpha   90.00
_cell.angle_beta   90.00
_cell.angle_gamma   90.00
#
_symmetry.space_group_name_H-M   'P 1'
#
loop_
_entity.id
_entity.type
_entity.pdbx_description
1 polymer ?
#
loop_
_entity_poly.entity_id
_entity_poly.type
_entity_poly.pdbx_seq_one_letter_code
_entity_poly.pdbx_strand_id
1 'polypeptide(L)'
;VPYPPYWSLGKGSGSSSADNSGSSPGDFCELFEVSENILEHLQKLVNATYSDVTTRDRQRHSGSWEVPSNFQVQSAQRNENSKLWRKYSVRKAELQHDYNPESAEDYKVYDDVKTTALWESFEGERLDASINEWYLFHGTSASAAVNICSTDFKMRLAGSATGTLYGRGSYFAESVTKADEYAKEEDGFYTILLCRVLGGNVRYCDERSPDPEKLEADCVEGPCDCILGDRIKTSGTYREFILFDTENVYPEYIMKITRGEMFKSRSHP
;
A
#
# COMPACT_ATOMS: atom_id res chain seq x y z
N VAL A 1 -0.85 16.46 -15.63
CA VAL A 1 0.11 15.43 -15.19
C VAL A 1 0.18 14.36 -16.28
N PRO A 2 1.38 14.00 -16.80
CA PRO A 2 1.51 12.86 -17.70
C PRO A 2 1.10 11.56 -16.98
N TYR A 3 0.56 10.61 -17.75
CA TYR A 3 0.37 9.24 -17.26
C TYR A 3 1.69 8.48 -17.36
N PRO A 4 1.91 7.44 -16.53
CA PRO A 4 3.08 6.60 -16.65
C PRO A 4 3.18 6.01 -18.07
N PRO A 5 4.40 5.94 -18.66
CA PRO A 5 4.58 5.55 -20.06
C PRO A 5 4.17 4.09 -20.36
N TYR A 6 4.08 3.26 -19.32
CA TYR A 6 3.63 1.87 -19.41
C TYR A 6 2.11 1.71 -19.40
N TRP A 7 1.34 2.79 -19.21
CA TRP A 7 -0.13 2.73 -19.27
C TRP A 7 -0.62 2.45 -20.69
N SER A 8 -1.64 1.61 -20.78
CA SER A 8 -2.32 1.23 -22.02
C SER A 8 -3.12 2.41 -22.58
N LEU A 9 -3.89 3.10 -21.73
CA LEU A 9 -4.79 4.19 -22.13
C LEU A 9 -4.07 5.54 -22.23
N GLY A 10 -2.88 5.67 -21.63
CA GLY A 10 -2.04 6.87 -21.74
C GLY A 10 -1.44 7.10 -23.13
N LYS A 11 -1.50 6.10 -24.02
CA LYS A 11 -0.93 6.15 -25.38
C LYS A 11 -1.88 6.69 -26.46
N GLY A 12 -3.08 7.12 -26.07
CA GLY A 12 -4.05 7.73 -26.98
C GLY A 12 -4.81 6.70 -27.82
N SER A 13 -5.71 5.93 -27.19
CA SER A 13 -6.81 5.30 -27.92
C SER A 13 -7.96 6.28 -28.03
N GLY A 14 -7.97 7.09 -29.10
CA GLY A 14 -9.17 7.75 -29.58
C GLY A 14 -10.17 6.69 -30.03
N SER A 15 -11.07 6.28 -29.14
CA SER A 15 -12.29 5.55 -29.47
C SER A 15 -13.39 6.07 -28.56
N SER A 16 -14.06 7.11 -29.05
CA SER A 16 -15.23 7.72 -28.44
C SER A 16 -16.41 6.75 -28.45
N SER A 17 -16.78 6.25 -27.27
CA SER A 17 -18.17 5.95 -26.93
C SER A 17 -18.54 6.85 -25.77
N ALA A 18 -19.25 7.92 -26.10
CA ALA A 18 -19.71 8.92 -25.14
C ALA A 18 -20.79 8.30 -24.25
N ASP A 19 -20.41 7.94 -23.03
CA ASP A 19 -21.37 7.64 -21.97
C ASP A 19 -21.62 8.90 -21.13
N ASN A 20 -22.89 9.26 -21.06
CA ASN A 20 -23.37 10.56 -20.60
C ASN A 20 -23.55 10.55 -19.06
N SER A 21 -22.45 10.41 -18.33
CA SER A 21 -22.44 10.32 -16.86
C SER A 21 -21.52 11.35 -16.20
N GLY A 22 -21.74 12.65 -16.44
CA GLY A 22 -21.11 13.75 -15.68
C GLY A 22 -19.58 13.72 -15.57
N SER A 23 -18.90 12.92 -16.40
CA SER A 23 -17.46 12.69 -16.38
C SER A 23 -16.83 13.62 -17.39
N SER A 24 -15.79 14.35 -16.99
CA SER A 24 -15.06 15.20 -17.93
C SER A 24 -14.52 14.33 -19.08
N PRO A 25 -14.60 14.80 -20.34
CA PRO A 25 -14.14 14.03 -21.48
C PRO A 25 -12.65 13.72 -21.33
N GLY A 26 -12.30 12.45 -21.09
CA GLY A 26 -10.92 11.99 -20.93
C GLY A 26 -10.59 11.26 -19.63
N ASP A 27 -11.54 11.10 -18.69
CA ASP A 27 -11.34 10.23 -17.54
C ASP A 27 -11.63 8.76 -17.85
N PHE A 28 -10.82 7.85 -17.30
CA PHE A 28 -10.95 6.40 -17.46
C PHE A 28 -10.56 5.67 -16.16
N CYS A 29 -11.08 4.47 -15.98
CA CYS A 29 -10.81 3.59 -14.84
C CYS A 29 -10.92 2.14 -15.30
N GLU A 30 -9.79 1.55 -15.65
CA GLU A 30 -9.73 0.19 -16.21
C GLU A 30 -8.65 -0.65 -15.50
N LEU A 31 -8.91 -1.95 -15.42
CA LEU A 31 -7.97 -2.95 -14.92
C LEU A 31 -7.39 -3.73 -16.10
N PHE A 32 -6.07 -3.73 -16.24
CA PHE A 32 -5.37 -4.45 -17.30
C PHE A 32 -4.57 -5.60 -16.72
N GLU A 33 -4.70 -6.80 -17.27
CA GLU A 33 -3.79 -7.90 -16.94
C GLU A 33 -2.33 -7.47 -17.18
N VAL A 34 -1.47 -7.76 -16.21
CA VAL A 34 -0.05 -7.43 -16.34
C VAL A 34 0.65 -8.42 -17.27
N SER A 35 1.75 -8.00 -17.90
CA SER A 35 2.63 -8.91 -18.63
C SER A 35 3.31 -9.93 -17.72
N GLU A 36 3.73 -11.06 -18.27
CA GLU A 36 4.49 -12.10 -17.54
C GLU A 36 5.70 -11.55 -16.77
N ASN A 37 6.46 -10.60 -17.36
CA ASN A 37 7.60 -9.98 -16.70
C ASN A 37 7.23 -9.24 -15.39
N ILE A 38 6.13 -8.47 -15.42
CA ILE A 38 5.62 -7.79 -14.22
C ILE A 38 5.10 -8.80 -13.20
N LEU A 39 4.45 -9.89 -13.66
CA LEU A 39 4.01 -10.96 -12.77
C LEU A 39 5.21 -11.63 -12.05
N GLU A 40 6.32 -11.86 -12.75
CA GLU A 40 7.57 -12.35 -12.17
C GLU A 40 8.17 -11.38 -11.15
N HIS A 41 8.14 -10.06 -11.42
CA HIS A 41 8.60 -9.04 -10.49
C HIS A 41 7.74 -9.01 -9.21
N LEU A 42 6.42 -9.10 -9.34
CA LEU A 42 5.50 -9.21 -8.20
C LEU A 42 5.78 -10.48 -7.38
N GLN A 43 6.03 -11.62 -8.04
CA GLN A 43 6.41 -12.85 -7.34
C GLN A 43 7.74 -12.70 -6.57
N LYS A 44 8.77 -12.08 -7.17
CA LYS A 44 10.05 -11.80 -6.50
C LYS A 44 9.84 -10.88 -5.30
N LEU A 45 9.00 -9.86 -5.44
CA LEU A 45 8.65 -8.92 -4.38
C LEU A 45 7.98 -9.63 -3.19
N VAL A 46 6.99 -10.47 -3.47
CA VAL A 46 6.29 -11.30 -2.48
C VAL A 46 7.25 -12.24 -1.77
N ASN A 47 8.14 -12.92 -2.50
CA ASN A 47 9.11 -13.84 -1.90
C ASN A 47 10.10 -13.13 -0.96
N ALA A 48 10.61 -11.97 -1.36
CA ALA A 48 11.63 -11.25 -0.59
C ALA A 48 11.07 -10.54 0.66
N THR A 49 9.76 -10.27 0.67
CA THR A 49 9.06 -9.57 1.76
C THR A 49 8.32 -10.54 2.68
N TYR A 50 8.46 -11.84 2.43
CA TYR A 50 7.97 -12.90 3.29
C TYR A 50 8.67 -12.91 4.65
N SER A 51 7.90 -13.29 5.67
CA SER A 51 8.37 -13.58 7.03
C SER A 51 7.53 -14.70 7.62
N ASP A 52 8.12 -15.51 8.50
CA ASP A 52 7.41 -16.53 9.26
C ASP A 52 6.77 -15.98 10.56
N VAL A 53 6.84 -14.68 10.82
CA VAL A 53 6.34 -14.08 12.07
C VAL A 53 4.81 -14.00 12.09
N THR A 54 4.19 -14.47 13.18
CA THR A 54 2.76 -14.34 13.46
C THR A 54 2.46 -13.19 14.44
N THR A 55 1.28 -12.58 14.31
CA THR A 55 0.81 -11.51 15.22
C THR A 55 -0.55 -11.84 15.82
N ARG A 56 -0.96 -11.05 16.82
CA ARG A 56 -2.33 -11.12 17.38
C ARG A 56 -3.40 -10.80 16.34
N ASP A 57 -3.08 -9.96 15.35
CA ASP A 57 -4.02 -9.57 14.31
C ASP A 57 -4.34 -10.75 13.40
N ARG A 58 -3.37 -11.63 13.13
CA ARG A 58 -3.59 -12.88 12.40
C ARG A 58 -4.67 -13.72 13.07
N GLN A 59 -4.53 -14.02 14.37
CA GLN A 59 -5.57 -14.76 15.10
C GLN A 59 -6.94 -14.07 15.04
N ARG A 60 -6.99 -12.74 15.12
CA ARG A 60 -8.23 -11.96 15.05
C ARG A 60 -8.89 -11.98 13.66
N HIS A 61 -8.09 -11.95 12.60
CA HIS A 61 -8.58 -11.73 11.22
C HIS A 61 -8.67 -13.00 10.37
N SER A 62 -7.83 -14.01 10.64
CA SER A 62 -7.84 -15.31 9.97
C SER A 62 -8.30 -16.47 10.88
N GLY A 63 -8.51 -16.23 12.19
CA GLY A 63 -8.96 -17.25 13.13
C GLY A 63 -7.91 -18.29 13.52
N SER A 64 -6.68 -18.16 13.00
CA SER A 64 -5.55 -19.06 13.27
C SER A 64 -4.28 -18.23 13.47
N TRP A 65 -3.34 -18.77 14.25
CA TRP A 65 -2.00 -18.20 14.40
C TRP A 65 -1.04 -18.68 13.32
N GLU A 66 -1.46 -19.65 12.50
CA GLU A 66 -0.61 -20.26 11.49
C GLU A 66 -0.26 -19.28 10.39
N VAL A 67 0.99 -19.36 9.95
CA VAL A 67 1.55 -18.55 8.88
C VAL A 67 1.74 -19.47 7.68
N PRO A 68 1.45 -19.00 6.45
CA PRO A 68 1.75 -19.78 5.25
C PRO A 68 3.27 -19.91 5.05
N SER A 69 3.72 -21.04 4.53
CA SER A 69 5.13 -21.31 4.21
C SER A 69 5.68 -20.48 3.05
N ASN A 70 4.81 -20.07 2.14
CA ASN A 70 5.11 -19.17 1.04
C ASN A 70 3.81 -18.61 0.45
N PHE A 71 3.96 -17.71 -0.53
CA PHE A 71 2.87 -17.17 -1.32
C PHE A 71 3.19 -17.32 -2.81
N GLN A 72 2.19 -17.67 -3.62
CA GLN A 72 2.32 -17.74 -5.07
C GLN A 72 1.38 -16.73 -5.72
N VAL A 73 1.93 -15.81 -6.53
CA VAL A 73 1.18 -14.85 -7.33
C VAL A 73 0.61 -15.57 -8.55
N GLN A 74 -0.71 -15.61 -8.63
CA GLN A 74 -1.45 -16.36 -9.66
C GLN A 74 -1.81 -15.47 -10.85
N SER A 75 -2.24 -14.24 -10.55
CA SER A 75 -2.49 -13.21 -11.55
C SER A 75 -2.36 -11.84 -10.91
N ALA A 76 -2.20 -10.82 -11.74
CA ALA A 76 -2.25 -9.45 -11.30
C ALA A 76 -2.83 -8.53 -12.37
N GLN A 77 -3.56 -7.52 -11.92
CA GLN A 77 -4.14 -6.49 -12.76
C GLN A 77 -3.57 -5.13 -12.37
N ARG A 78 -3.08 -4.38 -13.35
CA ARG A 78 -2.70 -2.98 -13.18
C ARG A 78 -3.95 -2.10 -13.24
N ASN A 79 -4.12 -1.25 -12.24
CA ASN A 79 -5.10 -0.20 -12.23
C ASN A 79 -4.62 0.99 -13.05
N GLU A 80 -5.43 1.40 -14.03
CA GLU A 80 -5.27 2.63 -14.79
C GLU A 80 -6.49 3.50 -14.53
N ASN A 81 -6.44 4.28 -13.44
CA ASN A 81 -7.49 5.20 -13.06
C ASN A 81 -6.98 6.64 -13.15
N SER A 82 -7.40 7.37 -14.18
CA SER A 82 -6.94 8.73 -14.47
C SER A 82 -7.27 9.72 -13.36
N LYS A 83 -8.42 9.54 -12.67
CA LYS A 83 -8.88 10.43 -11.60
C LYS A 83 -8.02 10.27 -10.36
N LEU A 84 -7.79 9.02 -9.93
CA LEU A 84 -6.93 8.74 -8.78
C LEU A 84 -5.48 9.14 -9.05
N TRP A 85 -4.97 8.85 -10.26
CA TRP A 85 -3.61 9.25 -10.64
C TRP A 85 -3.42 10.77 -10.61
N ARG A 86 -4.42 11.53 -11.07
CA ARG A 86 -4.37 12.99 -11.04
C ARG A 86 -4.30 13.52 -9.61
N LYS A 87 -5.12 13.01 -8.69
CA LYS A 87 -5.08 13.39 -7.27
C LYS A 87 -3.71 13.07 -6.66
N TYR A 88 -3.27 11.83 -6.82
CA TYR A 88 -1.96 11.36 -6.36
C TYR A 88 -0.82 12.25 -6.86
N SER A 89 -0.85 12.62 -8.13
CA SER A 89 0.20 13.41 -8.74
C SER A 89 0.17 14.89 -8.34
N VAL A 90 -1.01 15.45 -8.06
CA VAL A 90 -1.12 16.79 -7.48
C VAL A 90 -0.52 16.78 -6.08
N ARG A 91 -0.91 15.82 -5.23
CA ARG A 91 -0.37 15.68 -3.88
C ARG A 91 1.14 15.45 -3.88
N LYS A 92 1.65 14.64 -4.82
CA LYS A 92 3.09 14.46 -5.03
C LYS A 92 3.80 15.78 -5.31
N ALA A 93 3.25 16.61 -6.21
CA ALA A 93 3.82 17.91 -6.54
C ALA A 93 3.79 18.90 -5.37
N GLU A 94 2.75 18.86 -4.53
CA GLU A 94 2.68 19.65 -3.29
C GLU A 94 3.80 19.25 -2.33
N LEU A 95 3.97 17.95 -2.05
CA LEU A 95 5.05 17.48 -1.18
C LEU A 95 6.44 17.85 -1.72
N GLN A 96 6.64 17.78 -3.04
CA GLN A 96 7.89 18.20 -3.68
C GLN A 96 8.13 19.72 -3.57
N HIS A 97 7.08 20.52 -3.61
CA HIS A 97 7.16 21.97 -3.43
C HIS A 97 7.49 22.35 -1.99
N ASP A 98 6.85 21.67 -1.03
CA ASP A 98 7.01 21.91 0.41
C ASP A 98 8.31 21.29 0.96
N TYR A 99 8.92 20.36 0.22
CA TYR A 99 10.19 19.75 0.59
C TYR A 99 11.32 20.78 0.64
N ASN A 100 11.80 21.07 1.86
CA ASN A 100 12.95 21.91 2.09
C ASN A 100 13.98 21.17 2.98
N PRO A 101 15.09 20.69 2.40
CA PRO A 101 16.10 19.93 3.15
C PRO A 101 16.85 20.78 4.20
N GLU A 102 16.78 22.11 4.12
CA GLU A 102 17.48 23.03 5.03
C GLU A 102 16.63 23.47 6.24
N SER A 103 15.30 23.39 6.16
CA SER A 103 14.41 23.83 7.24
C SER A 103 13.93 22.72 8.17
N ALA A 104 14.25 21.47 7.88
CA ALA A 104 13.67 20.34 8.58
C ALA A 104 14.72 19.61 9.42
N GLU A 105 14.98 20.13 10.63
CA GLU A 105 15.83 19.46 11.63
C GLU A 105 15.32 18.04 11.98
N ASP A 106 14.04 17.74 11.69
CA ASP A 106 13.39 16.45 11.98
C ASP A 106 12.94 15.65 10.74
N TYR A 107 13.13 16.14 9.49
CA TYR A 107 12.71 15.36 8.31
C TYR A 107 13.68 14.22 8.04
N LYS A 108 13.15 13.00 8.03
CA LYS A 108 13.93 11.80 7.76
C LYS A 108 13.42 11.08 6.51
N VAL A 109 14.36 10.78 5.61
CA VAL A 109 14.14 9.87 4.49
C VAL A 109 14.26 8.42 4.97
N TYR A 110 13.33 7.56 4.56
CA TYR A 110 13.34 6.12 4.81
C TYR A 110 13.51 5.39 3.48
N ASP A 111 14.75 5.17 3.09
CA ASP A 111 15.17 4.47 1.88
C ASP A 111 15.31 2.95 2.08
N ASP A 112 15.09 2.46 3.30
CA ASP A 112 15.20 1.05 3.70
C ASP A 112 13.88 0.27 3.59
N VAL A 113 12.86 0.82 2.92
CA VAL A 113 11.57 0.14 2.69
C VAL A 113 11.77 -1.00 1.69
N LYS A 114 11.64 -2.25 2.15
CA LYS A 114 12.02 -3.46 1.40
C LYS A 114 11.30 -3.59 0.07
N THR A 115 10.01 -3.30 0.05
CA THR A 115 9.17 -3.35 -1.15
C THR A 115 9.64 -2.35 -2.19
N THR A 116 9.90 -1.10 -1.79
CA THR A 116 10.40 -0.04 -2.67
C THR A 116 11.77 -0.39 -3.23
N ALA A 117 12.74 -0.70 -2.37
CA ALA A 117 14.12 -0.96 -2.77
C ALA A 117 14.22 -2.13 -3.77
N LEU A 118 13.41 -3.17 -3.58
CA LEU A 118 13.39 -4.31 -4.49
C LEU A 118 12.67 -4.00 -5.81
N TRP A 119 11.54 -3.30 -5.75
CA TRP A 119 10.79 -2.94 -6.96
C TRP A 119 11.62 -2.07 -7.92
N GLU A 120 12.34 -1.09 -7.39
CA GLU A 120 13.23 -0.22 -8.19
C GLU A 120 14.42 -0.96 -8.80
N SER A 121 14.77 -2.14 -8.29
CA SER A 121 15.88 -2.95 -8.82
C SER A 121 15.56 -3.66 -10.14
N PHE A 122 14.29 -3.77 -10.52
CA PHE A 122 13.82 -4.57 -11.64
C PHE A 122 13.65 -3.84 -12.99
N GLU A 123 14.00 -2.53 -13.08
CA GLU A 123 13.68 -1.59 -14.18
C GLU A 123 12.40 -0.75 -13.99
N GLY A 124 11.95 -0.57 -12.74
CA GLY A 124 10.83 0.33 -12.40
C GLY A 124 11.17 1.82 -12.51
N GLU A 125 10.15 2.66 -12.69
CA GLU A 125 10.27 4.11 -12.48
C GLU A 125 10.75 4.35 -11.04
N ARG A 126 11.82 5.13 -10.89
CA ARG A 126 12.32 5.50 -9.57
C ARG A 126 11.30 6.39 -8.87
N LEU A 127 10.97 6.02 -7.64
CA LEU A 127 10.17 6.82 -6.76
C LEU A 127 11.03 7.97 -6.21
N ASP A 128 10.37 9.04 -5.80
CA ASP A 128 11.02 10.19 -5.21
C ASP A 128 11.28 9.96 -3.72
N ALA A 129 12.49 9.51 -3.42
CA ALA A 129 12.93 9.27 -2.05
C ALA A 129 12.92 10.54 -1.19
N SER A 130 13.03 11.74 -1.77
CA SER A 130 13.07 12.98 -0.98
C SER A 130 11.75 13.31 -0.31
N ILE A 131 10.64 12.76 -0.82
CA ILE A 131 9.29 12.89 -0.27
C ILE A 131 8.78 11.58 0.33
N ASN A 132 9.67 10.61 0.57
CA ASN A 132 9.28 9.31 1.11
C ASN A 132 8.22 8.60 0.23
N GLU A 133 8.38 8.62 -1.10
CA GLU A 133 7.51 7.87 -2.00
C GLU A 133 7.88 6.37 -2.00
N TRP A 134 6.92 5.51 -1.69
CA TRP A 134 7.16 4.08 -1.49
C TRP A 134 6.17 3.19 -2.24
N TYR A 135 6.58 1.94 -2.46
CA TYR A 135 5.67 0.84 -2.74
C TYR A 135 5.32 0.11 -1.46
N LEU A 136 4.04 -0.10 -1.17
CA LEU A 136 3.59 -0.82 0.04
C LEU A 136 2.40 -1.73 -0.27
N PHE A 137 2.25 -2.80 0.51
CA PHE A 137 1.14 -3.74 0.39
C PHE A 137 -0.07 -3.35 1.24
N HIS A 138 -1.26 -3.71 0.76
CA HIS A 138 -2.51 -3.63 1.50
C HIS A 138 -3.37 -4.87 1.22
N GLY A 139 -3.55 -5.75 2.21
CA GLY A 139 -4.40 -6.93 2.08
C GLY A 139 -5.87 -6.61 2.37
N THR A 140 -6.77 -7.12 1.54
CA THR A 140 -8.22 -6.86 1.67
C THR A 140 -9.05 -7.94 0.96
N SER A 141 -10.37 -7.79 0.87
CA SER A 141 -11.21 -8.68 0.03
C SER A 141 -11.11 -8.30 -1.45
N ALA A 142 -11.38 -9.23 -2.37
CA ALA A 142 -11.35 -8.94 -3.81
C ALA A 142 -12.32 -7.79 -4.17
N SER A 143 -13.53 -7.83 -3.62
CA SER A 143 -14.53 -6.76 -3.78
C SER A 143 -14.06 -5.40 -3.26
N ALA A 144 -13.35 -5.36 -2.12
CA ALA A 144 -12.82 -4.11 -1.58
C ALA A 144 -11.65 -3.59 -2.43
N ALA A 145 -10.76 -4.46 -2.93
CA ALA A 145 -9.66 -4.09 -3.80
C ALA A 145 -10.14 -3.41 -5.10
N VAL A 146 -11.16 -3.99 -5.75
CA VAL A 146 -11.78 -3.39 -6.95
C VAL A 146 -12.45 -2.05 -6.64
N ASN A 147 -13.14 -1.96 -5.50
CA ASN A 147 -13.77 -0.71 -5.06
C ASN A 147 -12.73 0.38 -4.75
N ILE A 148 -11.60 0.03 -4.12
CA ILE A 148 -10.48 0.94 -3.85
C ILE A 148 -9.89 1.47 -5.17
N CYS A 149 -9.65 0.58 -6.14
CA CYS A 149 -9.09 0.98 -7.44
C CYS A 149 -10.02 1.91 -8.25
N SER A 150 -11.33 1.80 -8.06
CA SER A 150 -12.33 2.60 -8.79
C SER A 150 -12.73 3.89 -8.07
N THR A 151 -12.91 3.83 -6.75
CA THR A 151 -13.54 4.91 -5.96
C THR A 151 -12.68 5.44 -4.81
N ASP A 152 -11.40 5.05 -4.76
CA ASP A 152 -10.43 5.43 -3.73
C ASP A 152 -10.57 4.68 -2.40
N PHE A 153 -9.57 4.83 -1.52
CA PHE A 153 -9.65 4.32 -0.15
C PHE A 153 -10.74 5.06 0.63
N LYS A 154 -11.54 4.34 1.43
CA LYS A 154 -12.50 4.97 2.35
C LYS A 154 -11.86 5.24 3.71
N MET A 155 -10.90 6.15 3.77
CA MET A 155 -10.09 6.39 4.98
C MET A 155 -10.92 6.78 6.21
N ARG A 156 -12.03 7.50 6.04
CA ARG A 156 -12.96 7.83 7.14
C ARG A 156 -13.68 6.63 7.78
N LEU A 157 -13.66 5.45 7.14
CA LEU A 157 -14.23 4.20 7.67
C LEU A 157 -13.15 3.23 8.18
N ALA A 158 -11.88 3.45 7.84
CA ALA A 158 -10.76 2.64 8.28
C ALA A 158 -10.58 2.75 9.81
N GLY A 159 -10.35 1.64 10.49
CA GLY A 159 -10.20 1.59 11.95
C GLY A 159 -11.49 1.36 12.76
N SER A 160 -12.67 1.31 12.14
CA SER A 160 -13.94 1.00 12.85
C SER A 160 -14.10 -0.50 13.18
N ALA A 161 -13.38 -1.40 12.49
CA ALA A 161 -13.48 -2.86 12.66
C ALA A 161 -12.15 -3.59 12.99
N THR A 162 -11.00 -2.95 12.77
CA THR A 162 -9.67 -3.57 12.85
C THR A 162 -8.70 -2.69 13.66
N GLY A 163 -7.74 -3.30 14.34
CA GLY A 163 -6.90 -2.69 15.38
C GLY A 163 -6.39 -1.28 15.06
N THR A 164 -6.55 -0.36 16.01
CA THR A 164 -6.24 1.07 15.90
C THR A 164 -4.96 1.43 16.64
N LEU A 165 -3.94 0.56 16.60
CA LEU A 165 -2.73 0.75 17.42
C LEU A 165 -2.05 2.09 17.15
N TYR A 166 -2.12 2.57 15.91
CA TYR A 166 -1.53 3.83 15.45
C TYR A 166 -2.58 4.83 14.97
N GLY A 167 -3.82 4.73 15.46
CA GLY A 167 -4.92 5.62 15.06
C GLY A 167 -5.79 5.08 13.91
N ARG A 168 -6.76 5.89 13.49
CA ARG A 168 -7.78 5.55 12.47
C ARG A 168 -7.34 6.03 11.09
N GLY A 169 -6.41 5.30 10.50
CA GLY A 169 -6.00 5.49 9.11
C GLY A 169 -6.07 4.19 8.31
N SER A 170 -5.62 4.25 7.06
CA SER A 170 -5.41 3.04 6.26
C SER A 170 -4.02 2.49 6.51
N TYR A 171 -3.95 1.19 6.78
CA TYR A 171 -2.72 0.50 7.17
C TYR A 171 -2.11 -0.19 5.95
N PHE A 172 -0.80 -0.03 5.81
CA PHE A 172 0.02 -0.64 4.77
C PHE A 172 1.24 -1.29 5.41
N ALA A 173 1.85 -2.24 4.70
CA ALA A 173 3.05 -2.92 5.15
C ALA A 173 4.03 -3.16 4.00
N GLU A 174 5.31 -3.15 4.30
CA GLU A 174 6.35 -3.64 3.40
C GLU A 174 6.48 -5.18 3.41
N SER A 175 5.75 -5.86 4.31
CA SER A 175 5.75 -7.31 4.47
C SER A 175 4.48 -7.91 3.87
N VAL A 176 4.63 -8.83 2.91
CA VAL A 176 3.47 -9.56 2.37
C VAL A 176 2.79 -10.40 3.45
N THR A 177 3.55 -10.97 4.39
CA THR A 177 2.98 -11.75 5.50
C THR A 177 2.11 -10.88 6.42
N LYS A 178 2.46 -9.61 6.62
CA LYS A 178 1.61 -8.69 7.41
C LYS A 178 0.35 -8.30 6.65
N ALA A 179 0.49 -7.93 5.36
CA ALA A 179 -0.67 -7.61 4.53
C ALA A 179 -1.64 -8.79 4.42
N ASP A 180 -1.13 -10.02 4.28
CA ASP A 180 -1.90 -11.26 4.21
C ASP A 180 -2.85 -11.49 5.40
N GLU A 181 -2.53 -10.97 6.60
CA GLU A 181 -3.40 -11.09 7.78
C GLU A 181 -4.79 -10.46 7.54
N TYR A 182 -4.86 -9.47 6.64
CA TYR A 182 -6.09 -8.75 6.30
C TYR A 182 -6.74 -9.24 5.00
N ALA A 183 -6.01 -10.01 4.19
CA ALA A 183 -6.53 -10.58 2.95
C ALA A 183 -7.64 -11.61 3.24
N LYS A 184 -8.72 -11.55 2.46
CA LYS A 184 -9.86 -12.48 2.58
C LYS A 184 -9.83 -13.52 1.47
N GLU A 185 -10.12 -14.75 1.86
CA GLU A 185 -10.21 -15.89 0.94
C GLU A 185 -11.48 -15.77 0.09
N GLU A 186 -11.31 -15.95 -1.21
CA GLU A 186 -12.38 -16.01 -2.20
C GLU A 186 -11.96 -16.99 -3.30
N ASP A 187 -12.71 -18.09 -3.43
CA ASP A 187 -12.46 -19.17 -4.40
C ASP A 187 -11.02 -19.74 -4.35
N GLY A 188 -10.44 -19.87 -3.16
CA GLY A 188 -9.08 -20.37 -2.94
C GLY A 188 -7.97 -19.33 -3.16
N PHE A 189 -8.32 -18.07 -3.46
CA PHE A 189 -7.36 -16.98 -3.66
C PHE A 189 -7.48 -15.93 -2.57
N TYR A 190 -6.40 -15.18 -2.37
CA TYR A 190 -6.30 -14.04 -1.47
C TYR A 190 -5.92 -12.80 -2.26
N THR A 191 -6.50 -11.65 -1.92
CA THR A 191 -6.25 -10.40 -2.65
C THR A 191 -5.34 -9.46 -1.85
N ILE A 192 -4.26 -9.01 -2.49
CA ILE A 192 -3.36 -7.98 -1.95
C ILE A 192 -3.14 -6.90 -2.99
N LEU A 193 -3.28 -5.64 -2.58
CA LEU A 193 -2.90 -4.49 -3.39
C LEU A 193 -1.40 -4.18 -3.21
N LEU A 194 -0.74 -3.78 -4.29
CA LEU A 194 0.53 -3.05 -4.25
C LEU A 194 0.24 -1.59 -4.63
N CYS A 195 0.52 -0.68 -3.71
CA CYS A 195 0.19 0.74 -3.84
C CYS A 195 1.45 1.59 -3.90
N ARG A 196 1.43 2.66 -4.71
CA ARG A 196 2.34 3.79 -4.51
C ARG A 196 1.81 4.66 -3.38
N VAL A 197 2.67 5.03 -2.45
CA VAL A 197 2.34 5.76 -1.23
C VAL A 197 3.25 6.96 -1.08
N LEU A 198 2.70 8.12 -0.77
CA LEU A 198 3.42 9.35 -0.45
C LEU A 198 3.53 9.45 1.08
N GLY A 199 4.74 9.24 1.60
CA GLY A 199 5.03 9.26 3.02
C GLY A 199 5.29 10.66 3.61
N GLY A 200 5.75 11.61 2.78
CA GLY A 200 5.99 12.99 3.20
C GLY A 200 6.84 13.07 4.48
N ASN A 201 6.42 13.91 5.42
CA ASN A 201 7.01 14.01 6.75
C ASN A 201 6.46 12.90 7.67
N VAL A 202 7.34 12.02 8.15
CA VAL A 202 6.93 10.77 8.81
C VAL A 202 6.95 10.90 10.33
N ARG A 203 5.79 10.67 10.96
CA ARG A 203 5.71 10.44 12.41
C ARG A 203 6.20 9.03 12.76
N TYR A 204 7.48 8.91 13.10
CA TYR A 204 8.06 7.63 13.51
C TYR A 204 7.62 7.22 14.91
N CYS A 205 7.25 5.95 15.11
CA CYS A 205 6.85 5.42 16.42
C CYS A 205 7.41 4.01 16.67
N ASP A 206 8.30 3.88 17.65
CA ASP A 206 8.81 2.61 18.18
C ASP A 206 8.42 2.42 19.67
N GLU A 207 7.26 2.94 20.05
CA GLU A 207 6.71 2.76 21.39
C GLU A 207 6.00 1.40 21.51
N ARG A 208 6.16 0.72 22.66
CA ARG A 208 5.46 -0.55 22.91
C ARG A 208 3.95 -0.40 23.08
N SER A 209 3.54 0.74 23.63
CA SER A 209 2.15 1.11 23.94
C SER A 209 1.94 2.57 23.51
N PRO A 210 1.83 2.84 22.20
CA PRO A 210 1.66 4.20 21.68
C PRO A 210 0.31 4.80 22.10
N ASP A 211 0.24 6.13 22.10
CA ASP A 211 -1.01 6.88 22.16
C ASP A 211 -1.55 7.10 20.73
N PRO A 212 -2.58 6.35 20.30
CA PRO A 212 -3.09 6.43 18.93
C PRO A 212 -3.77 7.76 18.62
N GLU A 213 -4.37 8.43 19.60
CA GLU A 213 -5.04 9.72 19.37
C GLU A 213 -4.02 10.83 19.14
N LYS A 214 -2.92 10.81 19.91
CA LYS A 214 -1.81 11.74 19.70
C LYS A 214 -1.14 11.53 18.34
N LEU A 215 -0.88 10.27 17.97
CA LEU A 215 -0.25 9.97 16.68
C LEU A 215 -1.14 10.38 15.50
N GLU A 216 -2.46 10.14 15.59
CA GLU A 216 -3.44 10.60 14.60
C GLU A 216 -3.45 12.13 14.52
N ALA A 217 -3.47 12.84 15.66
CA ALA A 217 -3.43 14.30 15.69
C ALA A 217 -2.15 14.89 15.09
N ASP A 218 -0.99 14.28 15.33
CA ASP A 218 0.30 14.68 14.75
C ASP A 218 0.27 14.70 13.21
N CYS A 219 -0.61 13.90 12.58
CA CYS A 219 -0.76 13.83 11.12
C CYS A 219 -1.98 14.57 10.58
N VAL A 220 -3.12 14.56 11.28
CA VAL A 220 -4.36 15.18 10.81
C VAL A 220 -4.38 16.69 11.07
N GLU A 221 -3.81 17.11 12.19
CA GLU A 221 -3.75 18.53 12.61
C GLU A 221 -2.31 19.06 12.62
N GLY A 222 -1.34 18.15 12.76
CA GLY A 222 0.07 18.45 12.82
C GLY A 222 0.78 18.44 11.47
N PRO A 223 2.12 18.54 11.48
CA PRO A 223 2.94 18.68 10.28
C PRO A 223 3.33 17.35 9.63
N CYS A 224 2.87 16.21 10.15
CA CYS A 224 3.25 14.90 9.62
C CYS A 224 2.24 14.43 8.56
N ASP A 225 2.70 13.72 7.54
CA ASP A 225 1.86 13.19 6.47
C ASP A 225 1.42 11.74 6.72
N CYS A 226 2.23 10.98 7.45
CA CYS A 226 1.94 9.58 7.79
C CYS A 226 2.58 9.16 9.11
N ILE A 227 2.18 8.00 9.63
CA ILE A 227 2.88 7.33 10.74
C ILE A 227 3.66 6.14 10.21
N LEU A 228 4.87 5.96 10.73
CA LEU A 228 5.63 4.72 10.60
C LEU A 228 5.75 4.04 11.97
N GLY A 229 4.94 3.00 12.18
CA GLY A 229 4.99 2.16 13.37
C GLY A 229 6.04 1.06 13.21
N ASP A 230 7.10 1.09 14.01
CA ASP A 230 8.22 0.15 13.92
C ASP A 230 8.19 -0.91 15.03
N ARG A 231 7.36 -1.95 14.82
CA ARG A 231 7.29 -3.09 15.74
C ARG A 231 8.45 -4.06 15.58
N ILE A 232 9.33 -3.90 14.59
CA ILE A 232 10.57 -4.67 14.51
C ILE A 232 11.43 -4.35 15.73
N LYS A 233 11.58 -3.07 16.08
CA LYS A 233 12.37 -2.66 17.24
C LYS A 233 11.76 -3.03 18.60
N THR A 234 10.44 -3.10 18.70
CA THR A 234 9.77 -3.30 19.99
C THR A 234 9.39 -4.75 20.28
N SER A 235 8.96 -5.48 19.25
CA SER A 235 8.47 -6.87 19.37
C SER A 235 8.95 -7.81 18.27
N GLY A 236 9.86 -7.38 17.39
CA GLY A 236 10.40 -8.21 16.31
C GLY A 236 9.36 -8.59 15.23
N THR A 237 8.29 -7.81 15.07
CA THR A 237 7.22 -8.13 14.11
C THR A 237 7.35 -7.36 12.80
N TYR A 238 6.58 -6.30 12.59
CA TYR A 238 6.45 -5.65 11.28
C TYR A 238 6.51 -4.13 11.40
N ARG A 239 6.97 -3.47 10.34
CA ARG A 239 6.70 -2.05 10.15
C ARG A 239 5.35 -1.87 9.48
N GLU A 240 4.56 -0.94 10.00
CA GLU A 240 3.25 -0.57 9.47
C GLU A 240 3.25 0.93 9.16
N PHE A 241 2.64 1.28 8.04
CA PHE A 241 2.57 2.65 7.53
C PHE A 241 1.10 3.07 7.51
N ILE A 242 0.77 4.16 8.21
CA ILE A 242 -0.61 4.60 8.40
C ILE A 242 -0.82 5.94 7.71
N LEU A 243 -1.77 5.95 6.79
CA LEU A 243 -2.10 7.09 5.94
C LEU A 243 -3.50 7.58 6.27
N PHE A 244 -3.66 8.90 6.27
CA PHE A 244 -4.92 9.57 6.65
C PHE A 244 -5.59 10.31 5.49
N ASP A 245 -4.84 10.57 4.41
CA ASP A 245 -5.36 11.14 3.16
C ASP A 245 -5.27 10.14 2.00
N THR A 246 -6.38 10.02 1.28
CA THR A 246 -6.52 9.16 0.11
C THR A 246 -5.64 9.61 -1.04
N GLU A 247 -5.37 10.92 -1.14
CA GLU A 247 -4.53 11.48 -2.18
C GLU A 247 -3.06 11.07 -2.03
N ASN A 248 -2.66 10.59 -0.84
CA ASN A 248 -1.32 10.03 -0.63
C ASN A 248 -1.16 8.62 -1.20
N VAL A 249 -2.19 8.00 -1.79
CA VAL A 249 -2.14 6.60 -2.21
C VAL A 249 -2.66 6.42 -3.63
N TYR A 250 -1.89 5.72 -4.46
CA TYR A 250 -2.35 5.18 -5.73
C TYR A 250 -2.32 3.65 -5.69
N PRO A 251 -3.48 2.96 -5.67
CA PRO A 251 -3.51 1.50 -5.75
C PRO A 251 -3.15 1.08 -7.19
N GLU A 252 -1.93 0.58 -7.38
CA GLU A 252 -1.37 0.36 -8.72
C GLU A 252 -1.62 -1.05 -9.24
N TYR A 253 -1.49 -2.08 -8.39
CA TYR A 253 -1.71 -3.47 -8.78
C TYR A 253 -2.66 -4.17 -7.82
N ILE A 254 -3.59 -4.95 -8.37
CA ILE A 254 -4.36 -5.96 -7.64
C ILE A 254 -3.71 -7.31 -7.91
N MET A 255 -3.20 -7.98 -6.88
CA MET A 255 -2.64 -9.32 -6.98
C MET A 255 -3.61 -10.35 -6.42
N LYS A 256 -3.80 -11.45 -7.14
CA LYS A 256 -4.39 -12.68 -6.61
C LYS A 256 -3.27 -13.64 -6.25
N ILE A 257 -3.24 -14.08 -5.00
CA ILE A 257 -2.23 -15.01 -4.50
C ILE A 257 -2.86 -16.26 -3.89
N THR A 258 -2.10 -17.35 -3.84
CA THR A 258 -2.40 -18.52 -3.01
C THR A 258 -1.40 -18.64 -1.88
N ARG A 259 -1.81 -19.33 -0.81
CA ARG A 259 -0.98 -19.66 0.35
C ARG A 259 -0.38 -21.05 0.18
N GLY A 260 0.88 -21.20 0.56
CA GLY A 260 1.49 -22.52 0.77
C GLY A 260 0.93 -23.24 2.00
N GLU A 261 1.59 -24.33 2.39
CA GLU A 261 1.23 -25.07 3.62
C GLU A 261 1.26 -24.15 4.83
N MET A 262 0.21 -24.21 5.65
CA MET A 262 0.08 -23.44 6.89
C MET A 262 0.85 -24.14 8.00
N PHE A 263 1.61 -23.39 8.79
CA PHE A 263 2.35 -23.95 9.92
C PHE A 263 2.34 -23.03 11.13
N LYS A 264 2.56 -23.62 12.32
CA LYS A 264 2.69 -22.87 13.56
C LYS A 264 4.06 -22.20 13.63
N SER A 265 4.09 -20.87 13.52
CA SER A 265 5.30 -20.07 13.64
C SER A 265 6.00 -20.25 14.99
N ARG A 266 7.33 -20.14 15.00
CA ARG A 266 8.13 -20.07 16.23
C ARG A 266 7.85 -18.81 17.05
N SER A 267 7.34 -17.75 16.43
CA SER A 267 6.96 -16.51 17.10
C SER A 267 5.55 -16.55 17.71
N HIS A 268 4.90 -17.72 17.71
CA HIS A 268 3.60 -17.91 18.35
C HIS A 268 3.69 -17.58 19.85
N PRO A 269 2.71 -16.84 20.42
CA PRO A 269 2.70 -16.49 21.85
C PRO A 269 2.64 -17.66 22.81
#